data_AF-A0A7X7YML3-F1
#
_entry.id   AF-A0A7X7YML3-F1
#
_cell.length_a   1.000
_cell.length_b   1.000
_cell.length_c   1.000
_cell.angle_alpha   90.00
_cell.angle_beta   90.00
_cell.angle_gamma   90.00
#
_symmetry.space_group_name_H-M   'P 1'
#
loop_
_entity.id
_entity.type
_entity.pdbx_description
1 polymer ?
#
loop_
_entity_poly.entity_id
_entity_poly.type
_entity_poly.pdbx_seq_one_letter_code
_entity_poly.pdbx_strand_id
1 'polypeptide(L)'
;PQQEAPAAPDHTEDTVVNGELALEEKQLEERLEGILSSVAGAGDVEVTITMASGAEHYYAQNHSRQDRTIEEQDRSGGSRQTTEVTEEDNLVLVGAASGGNQEPVLIKSTRPEIAGVLVLSEGARDPGLREELVQAVVTVLDIPVHKVSVLPKEGR
;
A
#
# COMPACT_ATOMS: atom_id res chain seq x y z
N PRO A 1 -22.13 12.28 -35.44
CA PRO A 1 -21.10 12.73 -34.48
C PRO A 1 -21.74 13.32 -33.22
N GLN A 2 -21.87 12.51 -32.17
CA GLN A 2 -22.14 12.99 -30.82
C GLN A 2 -21.10 12.32 -29.93
N GLN A 3 -20.21 13.13 -29.37
CA GLN A 3 -19.19 12.73 -28.40
C GLN A 3 -19.87 12.51 -27.06
N GLU A 4 -19.79 11.29 -26.54
CA GLU A 4 -19.99 10.99 -25.12
C GLU A 4 -18.89 11.70 -24.32
N ALA A 5 -19.30 12.54 -23.39
CA ALA A 5 -18.43 13.07 -22.35
C ALA A 5 -18.09 11.91 -21.38
N PRO A 6 -16.83 11.79 -20.93
CA PRO A 6 -16.47 10.75 -19.98
C PRO A 6 -17.17 11.00 -18.64
N ALA A 7 -17.76 9.94 -18.07
CA ALA A 7 -18.31 9.94 -16.73
C ALA A 7 -17.24 10.35 -15.71
N ALA A 8 -17.58 11.30 -14.84
CA ALA A 8 -16.74 11.69 -13.72
C ALA A 8 -16.52 10.49 -12.78
N PRO A 9 -15.31 10.30 -12.20
CA PRO A 9 -15.06 9.23 -11.25
C PRO A 9 -15.90 9.42 -9.97
N ASP A 10 -16.34 8.30 -9.41
CA ASP A 10 -17.21 8.22 -8.24
C ASP A 10 -16.43 8.60 -6.95
N HIS A 11 -16.54 9.86 -6.52
CA HIS A 11 -15.82 10.41 -5.36
C HIS A 11 -16.31 9.88 -3.99
N THR A 12 -17.16 8.86 -3.98
CA THR A 12 -17.73 8.29 -2.76
C THR A 12 -16.75 7.34 -2.06
N GLU A 13 -15.88 6.67 -2.81
CA GLU A 13 -14.90 5.71 -2.26
C GLU A 13 -13.78 6.43 -1.49
N ASP A 14 -13.20 7.50 -2.02
CA ASP A 14 -12.10 8.25 -1.38
C ASP A 14 -12.41 8.75 0.04
N THR A 15 -13.67 9.12 0.32
CA THR A 15 -14.04 9.67 1.64
C THR A 15 -14.11 8.58 2.72
N VAL A 16 -14.51 7.36 2.37
CA VAL A 16 -14.55 6.22 3.32
C VAL A 16 -13.15 5.66 3.54
N VAL A 17 -12.30 5.54 2.51
CA VAL A 17 -10.93 5.02 2.69
C VAL A 17 -10.10 5.94 3.59
N ASN A 18 -10.21 7.25 3.42
CA ASN A 18 -9.48 8.22 4.24
C ASN A 18 -9.90 8.19 5.72
N GLY A 19 -11.18 7.90 6.02
CA GLY A 19 -11.67 7.77 7.39
C GLY A 19 -11.16 6.51 8.09
N GLU A 20 -11.06 5.40 7.36
CA GLU A 20 -10.54 4.13 7.89
C GLU A 20 -9.03 4.20 8.13
N LEU A 21 -8.28 4.84 7.22
CA LEU A 21 -6.84 5.09 7.38
C LEU A 21 -6.53 5.94 8.60
N ALA A 22 -7.25 7.05 8.79
CA ALA A 22 -7.04 7.92 9.95
C ALA A 22 -7.33 7.21 11.28
N LEU A 23 -8.25 6.24 11.29
CA LEU A 23 -8.53 5.43 12.46
C LEU A 23 -7.39 4.44 12.75
N GLU A 24 -6.88 3.77 11.71
CA GLU A 24 -5.76 2.84 11.84
C GLU A 24 -4.47 3.55 12.27
N GLU A 25 -4.16 4.71 11.68
CA GLU A 25 -3.04 5.58 12.05
C GLU A 25 -3.08 5.88 13.55
N LYS A 26 -4.22 6.38 14.04
CA LYS A 26 -4.40 6.73 15.45
C LYS A 26 -4.24 5.53 16.39
N GLN A 27 -4.76 4.36 16.03
CA GLN A 27 -4.60 3.15 16.85
C GLN A 27 -3.14 2.70 16.94
N LEU A 28 -2.39 2.83 15.84
CA LEU A 28 -0.96 2.52 15.80
C LEU A 28 -0.16 3.54 16.61
N GLU A 29 -0.48 4.83 16.49
CA GLU A 29 0.12 5.92 17.27
C GLU A 29 -0.03 5.68 18.77
N GLU A 30 -1.27 5.51 19.27
CA GLU A 30 -1.54 5.28 20.69
C GLU A 30 -0.81 4.04 21.23
N ARG A 31 -0.74 2.98 20.42
CA ARG A 31 -0.01 1.75 20.78
C ARG A 31 1.49 1.97 20.87
N LEU A 32 2.07 2.71 19.92
CA LEU A 32 3.50 3.02 19.91
C LEU A 32 3.86 3.98 21.03
N GLU A 33 3.06 5.01 21.30
CA GLU A 33 3.23 5.93 22.43
C GLU A 33 3.28 5.16 23.76
N GLY A 34 2.35 4.23 23.99
CA GLY A 34 2.31 3.43 25.21
C GLY A 34 3.54 2.54 25.39
N ILE A 35 4.06 1.97 24.31
CA ILE A 35 5.25 1.10 24.35
C ILE A 35 6.52 1.94 24.53
N LEU A 36 6.67 3.02 23.76
CA LEU A 36 7.87 3.85 23.75
C LEU A 36 8.00 4.69 25.04
N SER A 37 6.89 5.14 25.63
CA SER A 37 6.90 5.79 26.95
C SER A 37 7.35 4.88 28.09
N SER A 38 7.25 3.56 27.92
CA SER A 38 7.74 2.58 28.89
C SER A 38 9.27 2.37 28.81
N VAL A 39 9.93 2.92 27.80
CA VAL A 39 11.39 2.84 27.64
C VAL A 39 12.06 3.73 28.69
N ALA A 40 13.07 3.19 29.37
CA ALA A 40 13.78 3.89 30.43
C ALA A 40 14.43 5.18 29.89
N GLY A 41 14.01 6.33 30.43
CA GLY A 41 14.52 7.64 30.04
C GLY A 41 13.81 8.29 28.84
N ALA A 42 12.85 7.63 28.19
CA ALA A 42 12.10 8.20 27.07
C ALA A 42 11.19 9.38 27.48
N GLY A 43 10.69 9.36 28.72
CA GLY A 43 9.83 10.43 29.25
C GLY A 43 8.48 10.47 28.54
N ASP A 44 7.94 11.68 28.36
CA ASP A 44 6.74 11.87 27.54
C ASP A 44 7.05 11.66 26.06
N VAL A 45 6.23 10.85 25.39
CA VAL A 45 6.40 10.45 23.99
C VAL A 45 5.13 10.74 23.21
N GLU A 46 5.27 11.37 22.06
CA GLU A 46 4.19 11.64 21.11
C GLU A 46 4.60 11.10 19.74
N VAL A 47 3.71 10.33 19.12
CA VAL A 47 3.98 9.64 17.85
C VAL A 47 2.97 10.09 16.82
N THR A 48 3.45 10.36 15.62
CA THR A 48 2.60 10.60 14.45
C THR A 48 3.01 9.66 13.33
N ILE A 49 2.04 9.01 12.73
CA ILE A 49 2.21 8.05 11.63
C ILE A 49 1.42 8.57 10.44
N THR A 50 2.00 8.43 9.26
CA THR A 50 1.29 8.72 8.02
C THR A 50 1.38 7.51 7.10
N MET A 51 0.24 7.11 6.56
CA MET A 51 0.13 6.05 5.57
C MET A 51 0.26 6.61 4.15
N ALA A 52 0.96 5.88 3.28
CA ALA A 52 1.17 6.23 1.88
C ALA A 52 -0.04 5.84 1.01
N SER A 53 -0.69 4.74 1.36
CA SER A 53 -1.83 4.19 0.63
C SER A 53 -2.73 3.36 1.54
N GLY A 54 -4.00 3.25 1.16
CA GLY A 54 -4.95 2.34 1.80
C GLY A 54 -4.66 0.86 1.56
N ALA A 55 -5.44 -0.01 2.20
CA ALA A 55 -5.31 -1.45 2.01
C ALA A 55 -5.52 -1.86 0.54
N GLU A 56 -4.55 -2.56 -0.03
CA GLU A 56 -4.63 -3.06 -1.39
C GLU A 56 -5.31 -4.43 -1.43
N HIS A 57 -6.25 -4.58 -2.37
CA HIS A 57 -7.03 -5.80 -2.55
C HIS A 57 -6.70 -6.43 -3.90
N TYR A 58 -6.21 -7.67 -3.87
CA TYR A 58 -5.86 -8.44 -5.05
C TYR A 58 -6.99 -9.41 -5.37
N TYR A 59 -7.65 -9.21 -6.50
CA TYR A 59 -8.76 -10.05 -6.95
C TYR A 59 -8.30 -11.10 -7.96
N ALA A 60 -9.02 -12.23 -8.00
CA ALA A 60 -8.72 -13.30 -8.94
C ALA A 60 -9.07 -12.91 -10.37
N GLN A 61 -8.16 -13.20 -11.28
CA GLN A 61 -8.28 -12.95 -12.71
C GLN A 61 -7.90 -14.22 -13.47
N ASN A 62 -8.65 -14.54 -14.52
CA ASN A 62 -8.30 -15.54 -15.51
C ASN A 62 -7.48 -14.86 -16.61
N HIS A 63 -6.21 -15.24 -16.71
CA HIS A 63 -5.29 -14.75 -17.75
C HIS A 63 -5.25 -15.75 -18.92
N SER A 64 -5.48 -15.26 -20.13
CA SER A 64 -5.36 -16.03 -21.38
C SER A 64 -4.32 -15.35 -22.28
N ARG A 65 -3.25 -16.07 -22.63
CA ARG A 65 -2.14 -15.58 -23.45
C ARG A 65 -1.98 -16.44 -24.68
N GLN A 66 -2.06 -15.82 -25.86
CA GLN A 66 -1.91 -16.48 -27.16
C GLN A 66 -0.71 -15.89 -27.90
N ASP A 67 0.35 -16.69 -28.03
CA ASP A 67 1.54 -16.36 -28.83
C ASP A 67 1.41 -16.98 -30.23
N ARG A 68 1.52 -16.18 -31.29
CA ARG A 68 1.52 -16.63 -32.69
C ARG A 68 2.77 -16.12 -33.41
N THR A 69 3.67 -17.04 -33.73
CA THR A 69 4.85 -16.75 -34.56
C THR A 69 4.61 -17.20 -36.00
N ILE A 70 4.78 -16.29 -36.95
CA ILE A 70 4.68 -16.51 -38.39
C ILE A 70 6.07 -16.32 -38.98
N GLU A 71 6.61 -17.39 -39.58
CA GLU A 71 7.85 -17.34 -40.35
C GLU A 71 7.53 -17.45 -41.85
N GLU A 72 7.77 -16.37 -42.58
CA GLU A 72 7.70 -16.35 -44.05
C GLU A 72 9.11 -16.44 -44.63
N GLN A 73 9.28 -17.31 -45.63
CA GLN A 73 10.53 -17.48 -46.34
C GLN A 73 10.30 -17.26 -47.84
N ASP A 74 10.85 -16.16 -48.35
CA ASP A 74 10.71 -15.79 -49.75
C ASP A 74 11.64 -16.64 -50.62
N ARG A 75 11.19 -16.93 -51.86
CA ARG A 75 11.96 -17.69 -52.87
C ARG A 75 13.29 -17.03 -53.26
N SER A 76 13.48 -15.76 -52.90
CA SER A 76 14.69 -14.96 -53.13
C SER A 76 15.66 -14.94 -51.93
N GLY A 77 15.37 -15.69 -50.85
CA GLY A 77 16.23 -15.80 -49.66
C GLY A 77 15.95 -14.81 -48.52
N GLY A 78 14.85 -14.05 -48.59
CA GLY A 78 14.39 -13.22 -47.47
C GLY A 78 13.67 -14.06 -46.43
N SER A 79 13.96 -13.86 -45.15
CA SER A 79 13.20 -14.47 -44.04
C SER A 79 12.55 -13.36 -43.23
N ARG A 80 11.24 -13.47 -43.01
CA ARG A 80 10.45 -12.56 -42.18
C ARG A 80 9.86 -13.37 -41.03
N GLN A 81 10.14 -12.96 -39.80
CA GLN A 81 9.51 -13.49 -38.61
C GLN A 81 8.57 -12.43 -38.03
N THR A 82 7.31 -12.76 -37.83
CA THR A 82 6.30 -11.89 -37.20
C THR A 82 5.77 -12.60 -35.96
N THR A 83 5.89 -11.98 -34.79
CA THR A 83 5.31 -12.50 -33.54
C THR A 83 4.13 -11.62 -33.16
N GLU A 84 2.97 -12.25 -33.01
CA GLU A 84 1.74 -11.65 -32.51
C GLU A 84 1.47 -12.23 -31.11
N VAL A 85 1.23 -11.35 -30.13
CA VAL A 85 0.92 -11.73 -28.75
C VAL A 85 -0.44 -11.12 -28.41
N THR A 86 -1.40 -11.95 -28.03
CA THR A 86 -2.72 -11.53 -27.53
C THR A 86 -2.85 -11.93 -26.07
N GLU A 87 -3.18 -10.98 -25.20
CA GLU A 87 -3.39 -11.19 -23.76
C GLU A 87 -4.81 -10.72 -23.40
N GLU A 88 -5.57 -11.58 -22.70
CA GLU A 88 -6.91 -11.30 -22.20
C GLU A 88 -6.97 -11.60 -20.69
N ASP A 89 -7.39 -10.60 -19.91
CA ASP A 89 -7.59 -10.70 -18.46
C ASP A 89 -9.07 -10.58 -18.10
N ASN A 90 -9.62 -11.60 -17.42
CA ASN A 90 -11.03 -11.62 -17.01
C ASN A 90 -11.17 -11.79 -15.48
N LEU A 91 -11.79 -10.82 -14.81
CA LEU A 91 -12.04 -10.88 -13.36
C LEU A 91 -12.96 -12.07 -13.00
N VAL A 92 -12.59 -12.85 -11.98
CA VAL A 92 -13.38 -13.98 -11.50
C VAL A 92 -14.42 -13.48 -10.50
N LEU A 93 -15.67 -13.53 -10.93
CA LEU A 93 -16.84 -13.14 -10.14
C LEU A 93 -17.49 -14.40 -9.54
N VAL A 94 -17.82 -14.36 -8.25
CA VAL A 94 -18.68 -15.36 -7.61
C VAL A 94 -20.10 -14.82 -7.57
N GLY A 95 -21.06 -15.60 -8.06
CA GLY A 95 -22.47 -15.29 -7.97
C GLY A 95 -23.25 -16.49 -7.45
N ALA A 96 -24.17 -16.24 -6.51
CA ALA A 96 -25.24 -17.20 -6.21
C ALA A 96 -26.09 -17.36 -7.48
N ALA A 97 -26.46 -18.59 -7.82
CA ALA A 97 -27.19 -18.97 -9.04
C ALA A 97 -28.59 -18.33 -9.21
N SER A 98 -28.94 -17.30 -8.44
CA SER A 98 -30.25 -16.64 -8.45
C SER A 98 -30.14 -15.17 -8.02
N GLY A 99 -29.81 -14.27 -8.95
CA GLY A 99 -30.13 -12.84 -8.88
C GLY A 99 -29.49 -11.98 -7.76
N GLY A 100 -28.53 -12.51 -7.00
CA GLY A 100 -27.78 -11.76 -5.99
C GLY A 100 -26.56 -11.03 -6.57
N ASN A 101 -26.06 -10.02 -5.83
CA ASN A 101 -24.83 -9.29 -6.15
C ASN A 101 -23.68 -10.26 -6.51
N GLN A 102 -23.00 -9.98 -7.62
CA GLN A 102 -21.77 -10.66 -8.00
C GLN A 102 -20.61 -9.98 -7.29
N GLU A 103 -19.85 -10.73 -6.50
CA GLU A 103 -18.67 -10.21 -5.79
C GLU A 103 -17.39 -10.86 -6.36
N PRO A 104 -16.33 -10.09 -6.59
CA PRO A 104 -15.06 -10.62 -7.07
C PRO A 104 -14.39 -11.47 -6.00
N VAL A 105 -13.68 -12.52 -6.43
CA VAL A 105 -12.91 -13.37 -5.50
C VAL A 105 -11.68 -12.60 -5.02
N LEU A 106 -11.61 -12.28 -3.73
CA LEU A 106 -10.41 -11.73 -3.10
C LEU A 106 -9.36 -12.85 -2.89
N ILE A 107 -8.18 -12.69 -3.49
CA ILE A 107 -7.03 -13.59 -3.32
C ILE A 107 -6.19 -13.18 -2.11
N LYS A 108 -5.89 -11.88 -1.99
CA LYS A 108 -4.98 -11.36 -0.97
C LYS A 108 -5.37 -9.93 -0.61
N SER A 109 -5.29 -9.59 0.67
CA SER A 109 -5.31 -8.21 1.15
C SER A 109 -3.94 -7.88 1.74
N THR A 110 -3.38 -6.74 1.35
CA THR A 110 -2.10 -6.24 1.86
C THR A 110 -2.36 -5.01 2.74
N ARG A 111 -1.67 -4.94 3.88
CA ARG A 111 -1.78 -3.80 4.80
C ARG A 111 -1.34 -2.50 4.14
N PRO A 112 -1.88 -1.35 4.57
CA PRO A 112 -1.40 -0.02 4.18
C PRO A 112 0.12 0.11 4.31
N GLU A 113 0.76 0.74 3.33
CA GLU A 113 2.18 1.07 3.43
C GLU A 113 2.36 2.34 4.29
N ILE A 114 3.33 2.34 5.20
CA ILE A 114 3.67 3.52 6.00
C ILE A 114 4.54 4.48 5.17
N ALA A 115 4.11 5.73 5.05
CA ALA A 115 4.86 6.81 4.41
C ALA A 115 5.99 7.31 5.34
N GLY A 116 5.72 7.46 6.63
CA GLY A 116 6.69 7.92 7.60
C GLY A 116 6.18 7.92 9.03
N VAL A 117 7.12 8.01 9.97
CA VAL A 117 6.88 8.08 11.41
C VAL A 117 7.70 9.20 12.03
N LEU A 118 7.03 10.06 12.80
CA LEU A 118 7.65 11.07 13.63
C LEU A 118 7.45 10.70 15.09
N VAL A 119 8.53 10.69 15.87
CA VAL A 119 8.49 10.48 17.32
C VAL A 119 9.10 11.69 18.01
N LEU A 120 8.34 12.29 18.91
CA LEU A 120 8.82 13.31 19.83
C LEU A 120 9.00 12.67 21.20
N SER A 121 10.18 12.75 21.78
CA SER A 121 10.47 12.19 23.11
C SER A 121 11.32 13.17 23.92
N GLU A 122 11.01 13.34 25.21
CA GLU A 122 11.86 14.14 26.10
C GLU A 122 13.28 13.57 26.21
N GLY A 123 13.38 12.24 26.20
CA GLY A 123 14.62 11.47 26.24
C GLY A 123 15.47 11.57 24.97
N ALA A 124 14.92 11.99 23.83
CA ALA A 124 15.64 12.04 22.55
C ALA A 124 16.74 13.11 22.46
N ARG A 125 17.05 13.80 23.58
CA ARG A 125 18.24 14.63 23.75
C ARG A 125 19.51 13.81 23.88
N ASP A 126 19.41 12.60 24.45
CA ASP A 126 20.53 11.68 24.53
C ASP A 126 20.69 10.94 23.18
N PRO A 127 21.85 11.03 22.51
CA PRO A 127 22.06 10.35 21.23
C PRO A 127 21.89 8.83 21.31
N GLY A 128 22.27 8.20 22.44
CA GLY A 128 22.14 6.76 22.63
C GLY A 128 20.67 6.34 22.69
N LEU A 129 19.89 6.98 23.56
CA LEU A 129 18.46 6.73 23.64
C LEU A 129 17.73 7.05 22.32
N ARG A 130 18.13 8.11 21.61
CA ARG A 130 17.55 8.42 20.30
C ARG A 130 17.77 7.31 19.28
N GLU A 131 18.95 6.70 19.25
CA GLU A 131 19.24 5.57 18.37
C GLU A 131 18.40 4.34 18.74
N GLU A 132 18.27 4.05 20.03
CA GLU A 132 17.42 2.96 20.53
C GLU A 132 15.95 3.14 20.12
N LEU A 133 15.42 4.36 20.23
CA LEU A 133 14.05 4.67 19.81
C LEU A 133 13.87 4.49 18.30
N VAL A 134 14.82 4.96 17.47
CA VAL A 134 14.77 4.73 16.02
C VAL A 134 14.75 3.24 15.70
N GLN A 135 15.64 2.46 16.31
CA GLN A 135 15.72 1.01 16.07
C GLN A 135 14.46 0.27 16.52
N ALA A 136 13.87 0.67 17.66
CA ALA A 136 12.63 0.10 18.15
C ALA A 136 11.49 0.31 17.15
N VAL A 137 11.32 1.54 16.65
CA VAL A 137 10.27 1.87 15.69
C VAL A 137 10.46 1.11 14.37
N VAL A 138 11.69 1.11 13.84
CA VAL A 138 12.06 0.37 12.63
C VAL A 138 11.74 -1.11 12.75
N THR A 139 12.04 -1.72 13.91
CA THR A 139 11.81 -3.16 14.14
C THR A 139 10.34 -3.49 14.32
N VAL A 140 9.58 -2.64 15.00
CA VAL A 140 8.15 -2.89 15.27
C VAL A 140 7.30 -2.71 14.01
N LEU A 141 7.61 -1.70 13.21
CA LEU A 141 6.83 -1.35 12.02
C LEU A 141 7.38 -1.92 10.71
N ASP A 142 8.56 -2.54 10.73
CA ASP A 142 9.26 -3.06 9.55
C ASP A 142 9.42 -1.99 8.45
N ILE A 143 9.81 -0.79 8.85
CA ILE A 143 9.98 0.36 7.95
C ILE A 143 11.44 0.77 7.78
N PRO A 144 11.85 1.27 6.61
CA PRO A 144 13.19 1.80 6.40
C PRO A 144 13.55 2.91 7.38
N VAL A 145 14.79 2.91 7.87
CA VAL A 145 15.33 3.92 8.83
C VAL A 145 15.12 5.36 8.33
N HIS A 146 15.23 5.61 7.02
CA HIS A 146 15.07 6.96 6.46
C HIS A 146 13.62 7.49 6.49
N LYS A 147 12.63 6.64 6.80
CA LYS A 147 11.23 7.02 7.00
C LYS A 147 10.91 7.33 8.47
N VAL A 148 11.88 7.19 9.39
CA VAL A 148 11.71 7.43 10.83
C VAL A 148 12.51 8.65 11.26
N SER A 149 11.85 9.57 11.95
CA SER A 149 12.48 10.74 12.56
C SER A 149 12.16 10.79 14.05
N VAL A 150 13.21 10.92 14.87
CA VAL A 150 13.07 11.06 16.33
C VAL A 150 13.67 12.38 16.76
N LEU A 151 12.85 13.23 17.38
CA LEU A 151 13.23 14.58 17.81
C LEU A 151 13.00 14.76 19.32
N PRO A 152 13.80 15.62 19.97
CA PRO A 152 13.57 15.98 21.35
C PRO A 152 12.27 16.79 21.50
N LYS A 153 11.44 16.41 22.46
CA LYS A 153 10.28 17.19 22.88
C LYS A 153 10.72 18.31 23.81
N GLU A 154 10.19 19.52 23.64
CA GLU A 154 10.32 20.59 24.64
C GLU A 154 9.32 20.31 25.77
N GLY A 155 9.84 19.95 26.96
CA GLY A 155 9.04 19.84 28.17
C GLY A 155 8.48 21.21 28.56
N ARG A 156 7.20 21.24 28.92
CA ARG A 156 6.48 22.45 29.34
C ARG A 156 6.73 22.79 30.81
#